data_AF-A7A6P6-F1
#
_entry.id   AF-A7A6P6-F1
#
_cell.length_a   1.000
_cell.length_b   1.000
_cell.length_c   1.000
_cell.angle_alpha   90.00
_cell.angle_beta   90.00
_cell.angle_gamma   90.00
#
_symmetry.space_group_name_H-M   'P 1'
#
loop_
_entity.id
_entity.type
_entity.pdbx_description
1 polymer ?
#
loop_
_entity_poly.entity_id
_entity_poly.type
_entity_poly.pdbx_seq_one_letter_code
_entity_poly.pdbx_strand_id
1 'polypeptide(L)'
;MAADLQPVVPAVSQAQCIELLANISRRASVCHDGFHLVQATTLTITDVSQFLSPPIPAKPLPLEQPGGARNMAARLASLLPSVALVAVFTSPSEVMVYQGGHRRRLAVCF
;
A
#
# COMPACT_ATOMS: atom_id res chain seq x y z
N MET A 1 23.05 -5.91 -25.27
CA MET A 1 22.56 -4.97 -24.25
C MET A 1 21.10 -4.69 -24.58
N ALA A 2 20.17 -5.40 -23.96
CA ALA A 2 18.75 -5.09 -24.13
C ALA A 2 18.47 -3.84 -23.29
N ALA A 3 17.97 -2.77 -23.92
CA ALA A 3 17.47 -1.63 -23.19
C ALA A 3 16.26 -2.12 -22.38
N ASP A 4 16.33 -2.02 -21.06
CA ASP A 4 15.18 -2.23 -20.20
C ASP A 4 14.10 -1.22 -20.61
N LEU A 5 13.09 -1.70 -21.32
CA LEU A 5 11.86 -0.96 -21.56
C LEU A 5 11.11 -0.91 -20.23
N GLN A 6 11.50 0.01 -19.35
CA GLN A 6 10.66 0.35 -18.22
C GLN A 6 9.35 0.91 -18.77
N PRO A 7 8.18 0.42 -18.33
CA PRO A 7 6.90 1.00 -18.73
C PRO A 7 6.91 2.48 -18.37
N VAL A 8 6.83 3.35 -19.39
CA VAL A 8 6.60 4.77 -19.16
C VAL A 8 5.15 4.91 -18.71
N VAL A 9 4.94 4.89 -17.39
CA VAL A 9 3.64 5.22 -16.82
C VAL A 9 3.44 6.72 -17.06
N PRO A 10 2.37 7.13 -17.77
CA PRO A 10 2.12 8.55 -18.02
C PRO A 10 2.04 9.31 -16.69
N ALA A 11 2.59 10.52 -16.64
CA ALA A 11 2.51 11.38 -15.47
C ALA A 11 1.05 11.77 -15.21
N VAL A 12 0.35 10.97 -14.41
CA VAL A 12 -0.98 11.28 -13.90
C VAL A 12 -0.86 12.31 -12.79
N SER A 13 -1.74 13.30 -12.79
CA SER A 13 -1.84 14.24 -11.68
C SER A 13 -2.21 13.51 -10.39
N GLN A 14 -1.84 14.08 -9.23
CA GLN A 14 -2.18 13.52 -7.92
C GLN A 14 -3.70 13.26 -7.78
N ALA A 15 -4.54 14.15 -8.32
CA ALA A 15 -6.00 13.98 -8.32
C ALA A 15 -6.43 12.71 -9.09
N GLN A 16 -5.86 12.48 -10.27
CA GLN A 16 -6.14 11.28 -11.06
C GLN A 16 -5.67 10.00 -10.37
N CYS A 17 -4.53 10.04 -9.66
CA CYS A 17 -4.07 8.91 -8.86
C CYS A 17 -5.03 8.59 -7.70
N ILE A 18 -5.52 9.61 -7.00
CA ILE A 18 -6.49 9.46 -5.92
C ILE A 18 -7.78 8.84 -6.46
N GLU A 19 -8.33 9.38 -7.55
CA GLU A 19 -9.54 8.85 -8.18
C GLU A 19 -9.36 7.41 -8.66
N LEU A 20 -8.22 7.11 -9.29
CA LEU A 20 -7.91 5.77 -9.75
C LEU A 20 -7.86 4.78 -8.57
N LEU A 21 -7.10 5.09 -7.51
CA LEU A 21 -7.03 4.27 -6.30
C LEU A 21 -8.42 4.07 -5.68
N ALA A 22 -9.20 5.14 -5.53
CA ALA A 22 -10.55 5.07 -4.98
C ALA A 22 -11.47 4.16 -5.81
N ASN A 23 -11.33 4.17 -7.13
CA ASN A 23 -12.11 3.35 -8.04
C ASN A 23 -11.68 1.88 -7.98
N ILE A 24 -10.37 1.59 -8.08
CA ILE A 24 -9.88 0.22 -8.16
C ILE A 24 -9.94 -0.53 -6.82
N SER A 25 -9.95 0.18 -5.69
CA SER A 25 -10.11 -0.41 -4.35
C SER A 25 -11.57 -0.78 -4.00
N ARG A 26 -12.56 -0.44 -4.83
CA ARG A 26 -13.96 -0.86 -4.59
C ARG A 26 -14.10 -2.37 -4.82
N ARG A 27 -14.91 -3.06 -4.00
CA ARG A 27 -15.15 -4.51 -4.14
C ARG A 27 -15.63 -4.96 -5.52
N ALA A 28 -16.29 -4.08 -6.27
CA ALA A 28 -16.77 -4.37 -7.63
C ALA A 28 -15.63 -4.41 -8.68
N SER A 29 -14.46 -3.85 -8.35
CA SER A 29 -13.29 -3.85 -9.23
C SER A 29 -12.60 -5.21 -9.19
N VAL A 30 -12.17 -5.72 -10.34
CA VAL A 30 -11.29 -6.90 -10.41
C VAL A 30 -9.92 -6.64 -9.78
N CYS A 31 -9.54 -5.38 -9.63
CA CYS A 31 -8.27 -4.96 -9.06
C CYS A 31 -8.33 -4.73 -7.54
N HIS A 32 -9.44 -5.01 -6.87
CA HIS A 32 -9.63 -4.63 -5.46
C HIS A 32 -8.78 -5.42 -4.45
N ASP A 33 -8.27 -6.58 -4.85
CA ASP A 33 -7.51 -7.47 -3.97
C ASP A 33 -6.00 -7.34 -4.22
N GLY A 34 -5.23 -7.28 -3.14
CA GLY A 34 -3.80 -6.99 -3.17
C GLY A 34 -3.43 -5.52 -2.92
N PHE A 35 -2.13 -5.25 -2.93
CA PHE A 35 -1.58 -3.91 -2.71
C PHE A 35 -1.44 -3.15 -4.03
N HIS A 36 -1.63 -1.83 -3.96
CA HIS A 36 -1.29 -0.91 -5.04
C HIS A 36 0.02 -0.22 -4.67
N LEU A 37 0.98 -0.20 -5.59
CA LEU A 37 2.28 0.40 -5.37
C LEU A 37 2.29 1.82 -5.92
N VAL A 38 2.74 2.76 -5.11
CA VAL A 38 2.82 4.18 -5.44
C VAL A 38 4.26 4.63 -5.23
N GLN A 39 4.85 5.24 -6.25
CA GLN A 39 6.17 5.83 -6.11
C GLN A 39 6.07 7.06 -5.21
N ALA A 40 6.80 7.06 -4.08
CA ALA A 40 6.59 8.03 -3.01
C ALA A 40 6.84 9.50 -3.39
N THR A 41 7.72 9.77 -4.36
CA THR A 41 8.09 11.15 -4.74
C THR A 41 7.16 11.75 -5.80
N THR A 42 6.79 10.96 -6.80
CA THR A 42 5.96 11.42 -7.93
C THR A 42 4.47 11.17 -7.71
N LEU A 43 4.13 10.35 -6.71
CA LEU A 43 2.76 9.89 -6.43
C LEU A 43 2.12 9.13 -7.59
N THR A 44 2.92 8.54 -8.47
CA THR A 44 2.43 7.71 -9.58
C THR A 44 2.22 6.27 -9.12
N ILE A 45 1.10 5.67 -9.54
CA ILE A 45 0.83 4.25 -9.33
C ILE A 45 1.69 3.46 -10.33
N THR A 46 2.56 2.59 -9.84
CA THR A 46 3.41 1.74 -10.69
C THR A 46 2.78 0.39 -10.97
N ASP A 47 2.10 -0.17 -9.96
CA ASP A 47 1.54 -1.50 -9.99
C ASP A 47 0.24 -1.55 -9.20
N VAL A 48 -0.66 -2.44 -9.60
CA VAL A 48 -1.97 -2.64 -8.95
C VAL A 48 -2.18 -4.11 -8.63
N SER A 49 -2.94 -4.39 -7.57
CA SER A 49 -3.38 -5.75 -7.21
C SER A 49 -2.24 -6.74 -6.98
N GLN A 50 -1.15 -6.23 -6.38
CA GLN A 50 0.06 -7.00 -6.16
C GLN A 50 -0.05 -7.83 -4.89
N PHE A 51 0.37 -9.09 -5.01
CA PHE A 51 0.73 -9.88 -3.85
C PHE A 51 2.12 -9.46 -3.37
N LEU A 52 2.24 -9.13 -2.09
CA LEU A 52 3.54 -8.90 -1.46
C LEU A 52 3.87 -10.09 -0.57
N SER A 53 5.04 -10.68 -0.78
CA SER A 53 5.64 -11.64 0.15
C SER A 53 6.53 -10.87 1.11
N PRO A 54 6.04 -10.47 2.29
CA PRO A 54 6.79 -9.57 3.14
C PRO A 54 7.92 -10.32 3.87
N PRO A 55 8.96 -9.62 4.32
CA PRO A 55 10.08 -10.24 5.00
C PRO A 55 9.63 -10.87 6.32
N ILE A 56 10.27 -11.99 6.68
CA ILE A 56 10.15 -12.56 8.02
C ILE A 56 11.02 -11.73 8.96
N PRO A 57 10.46 -11.10 10.00
CA PRO A 57 11.23 -10.23 10.88
C PRO A 57 12.21 -11.06 11.71
N ALA A 58 13.47 -10.61 11.78
CA ALA A 58 14.52 -11.29 12.55
C ALA A 58 14.26 -11.30 14.06
N LYS A 59 13.45 -10.35 14.55
CA LYS A 59 12.99 -10.28 15.92
C LYS A 59 11.45 -10.31 15.93
N PRO A 60 10.82 -10.92 16.95
CA PRO A 60 9.39 -10.84 17.10
C PRO A 60 8.94 -9.37 17.10
N LEU A 61 7.94 -9.06 16.29
CA LEU A 61 7.30 -7.76 16.36
C LEU A 61 6.50 -7.66 17.68
N PRO A 62 6.39 -6.47 18.29
CA PRO A 62 5.55 -6.29 19.47
C PRO A 62 4.14 -6.83 19.23
N LEU A 63 3.59 -7.52 20.23
CA LEU A 63 2.19 -7.94 20.22
C LEU A 63 1.33 -6.67 20.14
N GLU A 64 0.67 -6.51 19.00
CA GLU A 64 -0.37 -5.51 18.79
C GLU A 64 -1.71 -6.23 18.65
N GLN A 65 -2.81 -5.50 18.86
CA GLN A 65 -4.14 -6.06 18.66
C GLN A 65 -4.24 -6.74 17.30
N PRO A 66 -4.78 -7.97 17.25
CA PRO A 66 -4.87 -8.74 16.02
C PRO A 66 -5.57 -7.93 14.93
N GLY A 67 -4.90 -7.77 13.80
CA GLY A 67 -5.49 -7.28 12.56
C GLY A 67 -5.70 -8.47 11.62
N GLY A 68 -6.74 -8.40 10.77
CA GLY A 68 -6.92 -9.41 9.72
C GLY A 68 -5.74 -9.48 8.75
N ALA A 69 -5.74 -10.46 7.84
CA ALA A 69 -4.61 -10.76 6.94
C ALA A 69 -4.03 -9.52 6.23
N ARG A 70 -4.86 -8.60 5.73
CA ARG A 70 -4.42 -7.34 5.11
C ARG A 70 -3.56 -6.47 6.03
N ASN A 71 -3.94 -6.36 7.30
CA ASN A 71 -3.22 -5.57 8.29
C ASN A 71 -1.87 -6.22 8.67
N MET A 72 -1.83 -7.57 8.75
CA MET A 72 -0.58 -8.29 8.99
C MET A 72 0.39 -8.14 7.80
N ALA A 73 -0.11 -8.31 6.58
CA ALA A 73 0.67 -8.13 5.36
C ALA A 73 1.22 -6.70 5.27
N ALA A 74 0.39 -5.68 5.56
CA ALA A 74 0.82 -4.28 5.56
C ALA A 74 1.90 -4.00 6.61
N ARG A 75 1.74 -4.55 7.83
CA ARG A 75 2.74 -4.42 8.89
C ARG A 75 4.08 -5.00 8.47
N LEU A 76 4.09 -6.23 7.96
CA LEU A 76 5.32 -6.89 7.55
C LEU A 76 5.93 -6.24 6.30
N ALA A 77 5.10 -5.81 5.32
CA ALA A 77 5.57 -5.09 4.14
C ALA A 77 6.25 -3.76 4.52
N SER A 78 5.77 -3.08 5.56
CA SER A 78 6.40 -1.84 6.06
C SER A 78 7.80 -2.03 6.68
N LEU A 79 8.28 -3.27 6.81
CA LEU A 79 9.67 -3.58 7.20
C LEU A 79 10.63 -3.59 6.01
N LEU A 80 10.13 -3.61 4.77
CA LEU A 80 10.97 -3.55 3.59
C LEU A 80 11.69 -2.20 3.52
N PRO A 81 13.03 -2.15 3.34
CA PRO A 81 13.76 -0.88 3.27
C PRO A 81 13.29 0.07 2.16
N SER A 82 12.70 -0.46 1.09
CA SER A 82 12.16 0.31 -0.04
C SER A 82 10.74 0.85 0.19
N VAL A 83 10.07 0.42 1.27
CA VAL A 83 8.70 0.84 1.58
C VAL A 83 8.74 1.96 2.60
N ALA A 84 8.41 3.17 2.16
CA ALA A 84 8.31 4.32 3.06
C ALA A 84 7.15 4.17 4.07
N LEU A 85 6.01 3.63 3.60
CA LEU A 85 4.77 3.54 4.36
C LEU A 85 3.79 2.59 3.67
N VAL A 86 2.94 1.92 4.45
CA VAL A 86 1.77 1.17 3.93
C VAL A 86 0.51 1.68 4.60
N ALA A 87 -0.54 1.92 3.81
CA ALA A 87 -1.85 2.37 4.29
C ALA A 87 -2.94 1.33 3.97
N VAL A 88 -3.78 1.03 4.96
CA VAL A 88 -4.93 0.13 4.82
C VAL A 88 -6.17 0.87 5.29
N PHE A 89 -7.09 1.15 4.37
CA PHE A 89 -8.41 1.68 4.71
C PHE A 89 -9.26 0.57 5.32
N THR A 90 -9.66 0.75 6.58
CA THR A 90 -10.57 -0.17 7.29
C THR A 90 -12.02 0.28 7.13
N SER A 91 -12.25 1.57 6.96
CA SER A 91 -13.53 2.20 6.63
C SER A 91 -13.30 3.47 5.79
N PRO A 92 -14.36 4.12 5.28
CA PRO A 92 -14.24 5.43 4.63
C PRO A 92 -13.66 6.54 5.53
N SER A 93 -13.68 6.37 6.85
CA SER A 93 -13.24 7.40 7.81
C SER A 93 -12.02 6.99 8.64
N GLU A 94 -11.48 5.79 8.41
CA GLU A 94 -10.36 5.25 9.19
C GLU A 94 -9.33 4.59 8.27
N VAL A 95 -8.08 5.03 8.42
CA VAL A 95 -6.92 4.43 7.78
C VAL A 95 -5.92 3.96 8.84
N MET A 96 -5.47 2.71 8.67
CA MET A 96 -4.37 2.14 9.43
C MET A 96 -3.08 2.33 8.63
N VAL A 97 -2.11 3.00 9.26
CA VAL A 97 -0.80 3.30 8.67
C VAL A 97 0.27 2.47 9.34
N TYR A 98 1.15 1.90 8.53
CA TYR A 98 2.27 1.06 8.95
C TYR A 98 3.59 1.63 8.45
N GLN A 99 4.56 1.76 9.36
CA GLN A 99 5.90 2.24 9.06
C GLN A 99 6.91 1.53 9.96
N GLY A 100 7.89 0.84 9.39
CA GLY A 100 8.91 0.11 10.15
C GLY A 100 8.32 -0.94 11.10
N GLY A 101 7.17 -1.54 10.75
CA GLY A 101 6.47 -2.51 11.60
C GLY A 101 5.63 -1.90 12.73
N HIS A 102 5.61 -0.57 12.87
CA HIS A 102 4.77 0.16 13.82
C HIS A 102 3.44 0.55 13.19
N ARG A 103 2.37 0.52 13.97
CA ARG A 103 1.01 0.83 13.53
C ARG A 103 0.50 2.13 14.13
N ARG A 104 -0.14 2.95 13.30
CA ARG A 104 -0.87 4.17 13.73
C ARG A 104 -2.23 4.23 13.06
N ARG A 105 -3.27 4.52 13.84
CA ARG A 105 -4.61 4.81 13.32
C ARG A 105 -4.72 6.30 13.03
N LEU A 106 -5.27 6.65 11.86
CA LEU A 106 -5.60 8.03 11.51
C LEU A 106 -7.10 8.11 11.20
N ALA A 107 -7.77 9.10 11.79
CA ALA A 107 -9.11 9.48 11.39
C ALA A 107 -8.99 10.33 10.12
N VAL A 108 -9.83 10.04 9.13
CA VAL A 108 -9.86 10.74 7.84
C VAL A 108 -11.24 11.35 7.68
N CYS A 109 -11.27 12.65 7.41
CA CYS A 109 -12.48 13.37 7.00
C CYS A 109 -12.26 13.79 5.54
N PHE A 110 -13.11 13.29 4.65
CA PHE A 110 -13.17 13.70 3.26
C PHE A 110 -14.25 14.76 3.08
#